data_AF-A0A7V4LSB2-F1
#
_entry.id   AF-A0A7V4LSB2-F1
#
_cell.length_a   1.000
_cell.length_b   1.000
_cell.length_c   1.000
_cell.angle_alpha   90.00
_cell.angle_beta   90.00
_cell.angle_gamma   90.00
#
_symmetry.space_group_name_H-M   'P 1'
#
loop_
_entity.id
_entity.type
_entity.pdbx_description
1 polymer ?
#
loop_
_entity_poly.entity_id
_entity_poly.type
_entity_poly.pdbx_seq_one_letter_code
_entity_poly.pdbx_strand_id
1 'polypeptide(L)'
;MYAEDHNDWLTPNNPPRLLGPGNTRLPSWALGNMRYGSPDGTNVDYLIGQGVLGPYVMKAAGIFKCPSDRSRTTLADGRSYPRVRSYAMNGFMGTFVPIGSSMNFRKRSDFPRLGRPELIVFGETHEDSIRECIFGVDGGLNRQWWVELPSWRHNKKGLYVLTDGRLVSRRWQDPRSIQPVTGQYQSGLEVTGSPDLRWVSERLTRHHVAFGGDWNGRD
;
A
#
# COMPACT_ATOMS: atom_id res chain seq x y z
N MET A 1 13.73 -0.90 -13.58
CA MET A 1 12.94 -0.04 -14.50
C MET A 1 12.89 1.41 -14.00
N TYR A 2 11.86 1.89 -13.28
CA TYR A 2 11.78 3.31 -12.88
C TYR A 2 13.04 3.83 -12.19
N ALA A 3 13.50 3.14 -11.14
CA ALA A 3 14.64 3.58 -10.35
C ALA A 3 15.97 3.57 -11.12
N GLU A 4 16.12 2.69 -12.12
CA GLU A 4 17.32 2.68 -12.98
C GLU A 4 17.38 3.94 -13.85
N ASP A 5 16.24 4.39 -14.35
CA ASP A 5 16.14 5.61 -15.17
C ASP A 5 16.16 6.90 -14.34
N HIS A 6 16.05 6.79 -13.01
CA HIS A 6 15.88 7.93 -12.10
C HIS A 6 16.97 7.98 -11.04
N ASN A 7 18.23 7.71 -11.39
CA ASN A 7 19.38 7.85 -10.48
C ASN A 7 19.18 7.14 -9.12
N ASP A 8 18.66 5.91 -9.17
CA ASP A 8 18.36 5.03 -8.04
C ASP A 8 17.18 5.47 -7.15
N TRP A 9 16.49 6.58 -7.47
CA TRP A 9 15.31 7.01 -6.74
C TRP A 9 14.16 6.03 -6.91
N LEU A 10 13.53 5.66 -5.79
CA LEU A 10 12.30 4.90 -5.80
C LEU A 10 11.18 5.72 -6.45
N THR A 11 10.24 5.00 -7.04
CA THR A 11 9.02 5.61 -7.58
C THR A 11 8.33 6.45 -6.51
N PRO A 12 7.98 7.72 -6.80
CA PRO A 12 7.22 8.56 -5.89
C PRO A 12 5.93 7.89 -5.40
N ASN A 13 5.62 8.03 -4.11
CA ASN A 13 4.44 7.45 -3.47
C ASN A 13 3.72 8.51 -2.64
N ASN A 14 3.20 9.54 -3.31
CA ASN A 14 2.63 10.70 -2.65
C ASN A 14 1.09 10.70 -2.74
N PRO A 15 0.38 10.50 -1.62
CA PRO A 15 -1.03 10.81 -1.46
C PRO A 15 -1.42 12.14 -2.12
N PRO A 16 -2.55 12.23 -2.87
CA PRO A 16 -3.01 13.48 -3.48
C PRO A 16 -3.20 14.65 -2.50
N ARG A 17 -3.42 14.34 -1.21
CA ARG A 17 -3.53 15.34 -0.13
C ARG A 17 -2.19 15.92 0.34
N LEU A 18 -1.07 15.26 0.02
CA LEU A 18 0.26 15.76 0.36
C LEU A 18 0.72 16.71 -0.74
N LEU A 19 0.96 17.96 -0.34
CA LEU A 19 1.37 19.02 -1.24
C LEU A 19 2.84 19.38 -0.97
N GLY A 20 3.56 19.67 -2.06
CA GLY A 20 4.92 20.15 -2.04
C GLY A 20 5.01 21.66 -1.80
N PRO A 21 6.24 22.21 -1.89
CA PRO A 21 6.46 23.64 -1.85
C PRO A 21 5.55 24.40 -2.83
N GLY A 22 5.01 25.53 -2.40
CA GLY A 22 4.09 26.34 -3.21
C GLY A 22 2.72 25.69 -3.45
N ASN A 23 2.30 24.77 -2.58
CA ASN A 23 1.00 24.08 -2.67
C ASN A 23 0.84 23.24 -3.96
N THR A 24 1.97 22.71 -4.45
CA THR A 24 2.01 21.95 -5.71
C THR A 24 1.71 20.46 -5.46
N ARG A 25 1.01 19.84 -6.40
CA ARG A 25 0.74 18.40 -6.33
C ARG A 25 2.05 17.62 -6.53
N LEU A 26 2.34 16.70 -5.62
CA LEU A 26 3.52 15.85 -5.73
C LEU A 26 3.28 14.68 -6.71
N PRO A 27 4.31 14.24 -7.46
CA PRO A 27 4.21 13.08 -8.34
C PRO A 27 3.97 11.80 -7.52
N SER A 28 3.26 10.82 -8.08
CA SER A 28 3.01 9.53 -7.45
C SER A 28 2.87 8.41 -8.47
N TRP A 29 3.17 7.17 -8.08
CA TRP A 29 3.02 5.98 -8.91
C TRP A 29 1.56 5.75 -9.33
N ALA A 30 0.63 6.10 -8.44
CA ALA A 30 -0.80 6.10 -8.68
C ALA A 30 -1.42 7.30 -7.96
N LEU A 31 -2.40 7.91 -8.61
CA LEU A 31 -3.16 9.04 -8.10
C LEU A 31 -4.62 8.66 -7.89
N GLY A 32 -5.44 9.64 -7.51
CA GLY A 32 -6.88 9.49 -7.33
C GLY A 32 -7.28 8.92 -5.97
N ASN A 33 -8.57 9.08 -5.65
CA ASN A 33 -9.21 8.55 -4.46
C ASN A 33 -10.07 7.32 -4.78
N MET A 34 -9.74 6.19 -4.18
CA MET A 34 -10.41 4.91 -4.41
C MET A 34 -11.63 4.68 -3.52
N ARG A 35 -11.98 5.62 -2.63
CA ARG A 35 -13.19 5.50 -1.79
C ARG A 35 -14.45 5.36 -2.65
N TYR A 36 -15.40 4.59 -2.14
CA TYR A 36 -16.74 4.50 -2.74
C TYR A 36 -17.35 5.90 -2.92
N GLY A 37 -18.06 6.07 -4.03
CA GLY A 37 -18.64 7.35 -4.48
C GLY A 37 -17.68 8.26 -5.23
N SER A 38 -16.36 8.03 -5.20
CA SER A 38 -15.39 8.88 -5.91
C SER A 38 -15.28 8.49 -7.40
N PRO A 39 -15.42 9.45 -8.34
CA PRO A 39 -15.17 9.20 -9.76
C PRO A 39 -13.71 8.81 -10.05
N ASP A 40 -12.76 9.23 -9.21
CA ASP A 40 -11.36 8.85 -9.38
C ASP A 40 -11.16 7.33 -9.32
N GLY A 41 -11.97 6.65 -8.49
CA GLY A 41 -11.97 5.21 -8.33
C GLY A 41 -12.34 4.43 -9.59
N THR A 42 -12.86 5.08 -10.63
CA THR A 42 -13.26 4.48 -11.91
C THR A 42 -12.43 4.95 -13.09
N ASN A 43 -11.53 5.91 -12.88
CA ASN A 43 -10.76 6.56 -13.94
C ASN A 43 -9.31 6.05 -13.97
N VAL A 44 -8.99 5.26 -15.01
CA VAL A 44 -7.65 4.70 -15.21
C VAL A 44 -6.58 5.77 -15.50
N ASP A 45 -6.96 6.98 -15.92
CA ASP A 45 -6.01 8.06 -16.20
C ASP A 45 -5.16 8.42 -14.97
N TYR A 46 -5.71 8.33 -13.76
CA TYR A 46 -4.96 8.52 -12.52
C TYR A 46 -3.85 7.49 -12.29
N LEU A 47 -3.87 6.37 -13.00
CA LEU A 47 -2.88 5.29 -12.88
C LEU A 47 -1.87 5.34 -14.03
N ILE A 48 -2.36 5.46 -15.26
CA ILE A 48 -1.53 5.33 -16.46
C ILE A 48 -1.26 6.66 -17.17
N GLY A 49 -2.10 7.68 -17.03
CA GLY A 49 -1.89 8.99 -17.63
C GLY A 49 -1.09 9.92 -16.73
N GLN A 50 -1.56 10.06 -15.49
CA GLN A 50 -0.98 10.95 -14.48
C GLN A 50 0.00 10.23 -13.53
N GLY A 51 -0.13 8.91 -13.38
CA GLY A 51 0.77 8.11 -12.54
C GLY A 51 2.11 7.89 -13.22
N VAL A 52 3.21 8.05 -12.47
CA VAL A 52 4.56 8.02 -13.06
C VAL A 52 4.98 6.66 -13.61
N LEU A 53 4.31 5.57 -13.18
CA LEU A 53 4.57 4.23 -13.71
C LEU A 53 3.90 3.97 -15.05
N GLY A 54 2.93 4.79 -15.49
CA GLY A 54 2.19 4.58 -16.73
C GLY A 54 3.06 4.25 -17.94
N PRO A 55 4.10 5.04 -18.27
CA PRO A 55 5.01 4.74 -19.37
C PRO A 55 5.78 3.42 -19.20
N TYR A 56 6.19 3.11 -17.96
CA TYR A 56 6.95 1.90 -17.60
C TYR A 56 6.16 0.60 -17.75
N VAL A 57 4.84 0.71 -17.80
CA VAL A 57 3.95 -0.45 -17.90
C VAL A 57 3.16 -0.46 -19.20
N MET A 58 3.67 0.21 -20.23
CA MET A 58 3.03 0.33 -21.55
C MET A 58 1.56 0.79 -21.46
N LYS A 59 1.24 1.64 -20.47
CA LYS A 59 -0.12 2.11 -20.18
C LYS A 59 -1.13 0.98 -19.92
N ALA A 60 -0.68 -0.22 -19.53
CA ALA A 60 -1.55 -1.35 -19.25
C ALA A 60 -2.25 -1.20 -17.88
N ALA A 61 -3.40 -0.51 -17.83
CA ALA A 61 -4.12 -0.23 -16.58
C ALA A 61 -4.53 -1.50 -15.79
N GLY A 62 -4.70 -2.64 -16.48
CA GLY A 62 -5.12 -3.90 -15.85
C GLY A 62 -4.17 -4.40 -14.76
N ILE A 63 -2.88 -4.05 -14.79
CA ILE A 63 -1.91 -4.53 -13.78
C ILE A 63 -2.12 -3.90 -12.39
N PHE A 64 -2.87 -2.80 -12.30
CA PHE A 64 -3.12 -2.09 -11.04
C PHE A 64 -4.27 -2.72 -10.25
N LYS A 65 -5.01 -3.66 -10.87
CA LYS A 65 -6.16 -4.32 -10.28
C LYS A 65 -5.95 -5.83 -10.23
N CYS A 66 -6.28 -6.41 -9.09
CA CYS A 66 -6.33 -7.85 -8.95
C CYS A 66 -7.47 -8.45 -9.78
N PRO A 67 -7.25 -9.52 -10.56
CA PRO A 67 -8.32 -10.19 -11.29
C PRO A 67 -9.45 -10.74 -10.40
N SER A 68 -9.13 -11.08 -9.15
CA SER A 68 -10.10 -11.55 -8.14
C SER A 68 -10.85 -10.41 -7.45
N ASP A 69 -10.42 -9.17 -7.61
CA ASP A 69 -11.12 -8.01 -7.06
C ASP A 69 -12.34 -7.67 -7.93
N ARG A 70 -13.52 -7.94 -7.40
CA ARG A 70 -14.81 -7.65 -8.06
C ARG A 70 -15.46 -6.35 -7.56
N SER A 71 -14.74 -5.53 -6.80
CA SER A 71 -15.27 -4.30 -6.23
C SER A 71 -15.79 -3.33 -7.30
N ARG A 72 -16.92 -2.73 -6.97
CA ARG A 72 -17.60 -1.71 -7.76
C ARG A 72 -17.93 -0.52 -6.87
N THR A 73 -18.10 0.65 -7.48
CA THR A 73 -18.56 1.86 -6.79
C THR A 73 -19.76 2.43 -7.52
N THR A 74 -20.77 2.88 -6.78
CA THR A 74 -21.87 3.67 -7.33
C THR A 74 -21.48 5.14 -7.30
N LEU A 75 -21.62 5.83 -8.43
CA LEU A 75 -21.33 7.27 -8.52
C LEU A 75 -22.62 8.10 -8.35
N ALA A 76 -22.47 9.43 -8.36
CA ALA A 76 -23.58 10.37 -8.19
C ALA A 76 -24.67 10.25 -9.29
N ASP A 77 -24.34 9.64 -10.43
CA ASP A 77 -25.29 9.33 -11.50
C ASP A 77 -26.16 8.08 -11.20
N GLY A 78 -25.98 7.46 -10.02
CA GLY A 78 -26.71 6.27 -9.59
C GLY A 78 -26.22 4.97 -10.24
N ARG A 79 -25.22 5.03 -11.14
CA ARG A 79 -24.72 3.85 -11.86
C ARG A 79 -23.52 3.24 -11.12
N SER A 80 -23.42 1.92 -11.20
CA SER A 80 -22.32 1.15 -10.62
C SER A 80 -21.22 0.93 -11.65
N TYR A 81 -19.96 1.20 -11.28
CA TYR A 81 -18.78 1.08 -12.14
C TYR A 81 -17.71 0.19 -11.48
N PRO A 82 -16.92 -0.58 -12.25
CA PRO A 82 -15.78 -1.31 -11.71
C PRO A 82 -14.73 -0.34 -11.17
N ARG A 83 -14.13 -0.66 -10.03
CA ARG A 83 -13.03 0.13 -9.47
C ARG A 83 -11.71 -0.23 -10.15
N VAL A 84 -10.78 0.71 -10.29
CA VAL A 84 -9.60 0.54 -11.16
C VAL A 84 -8.32 0.05 -10.48
N ARG A 85 -8.29 -0.07 -9.14
CA ARG A 85 -7.07 -0.44 -8.40
C ARG A 85 -7.36 -1.29 -7.15
N SER A 86 -6.46 -2.24 -6.88
CA SER A 86 -6.53 -3.17 -5.71
C SER A 86 -5.28 -3.13 -4.83
N TYR A 87 -4.23 -2.45 -5.27
CA TYR A 87 -2.92 -2.44 -4.61
C TYR A 87 -2.59 -1.06 -4.08
N ALA A 88 -1.84 -1.02 -2.98
CA ALA A 88 -1.21 0.19 -2.49
C ALA A 88 0.27 -0.07 -2.14
N MET A 89 1.10 0.96 -2.28
CA MET A 89 2.54 0.88 -2.08
C MET A 89 2.88 1.22 -0.63
N ASN A 90 3.86 0.52 -0.07
CA ASN A 90 4.37 0.76 1.28
C ASN A 90 4.63 2.27 1.53
N GLY A 91 3.96 2.84 2.52
CA GLY A 91 4.03 4.26 2.84
C GLY A 91 5.43 4.77 3.21
N PHE A 92 6.34 3.89 3.63
CA PHE A 92 7.72 4.27 3.93
C PHE A 92 8.62 4.29 2.69
N MET A 93 8.11 3.97 1.49
CA MET A 93 8.89 3.97 0.25
C MET A 93 8.41 5.08 -0.68
N GLY A 94 9.33 5.96 -1.11
CA GLY A 94 9.04 6.98 -2.14
C GLY A 94 8.19 8.18 -1.68
N THR A 95 7.68 8.20 -0.46
CA THR A 95 6.83 9.28 0.07
C THR A 95 7.63 10.51 0.47
N PHE A 96 7.35 11.68 -0.12
CA PHE A 96 8.01 12.98 0.07
C PHE A 96 8.02 13.48 1.52
N VAL A 97 6.96 13.26 2.27
CA VAL A 97 6.91 13.62 3.69
C VAL A 97 7.08 12.34 4.50
N PRO A 98 8.08 12.25 5.40
CA PRO A 98 8.24 11.10 6.27
C PRO A 98 6.92 10.77 7.00
N ILE A 99 6.51 9.51 6.93
CA ILE A 99 5.35 9.03 7.68
C ILE A 99 5.84 8.59 9.06
N GLY A 100 5.42 9.32 10.10
CA GLY A 100 5.84 9.06 11.48
C GLY A 100 7.36 9.18 11.67
N SER A 101 7.87 8.54 12.73
CA SER A 101 9.29 8.55 13.12
C SER A 101 10.12 7.41 12.51
N SER A 102 9.54 6.63 11.58
CA SER A 102 10.20 5.46 11.01
C SER A 102 11.13 5.80 9.85
N MET A 103 12.03 4.88 9.50
CA MET A 103 12.90 5.04 8.34
C MET A 103 12.08 5.11 7.05
N ASN A 104 12.34 6.13 6.23
CA ASN A 104 11.72 6.28 4.92
C ASN A 104 12.77 6.02 3.83
N PHE A 105 12.47 5.10 2.91
CA PHE A 105 13.33 4.72 1.79
C PHE A 105 13.05 5.63 0.60
N ARG A 106 14.11 6.22 0.08
CA ARG A 106 14.08 7.13 -1.06
C ARG A 106 14.80 6.58 -2.26
N LYS A 107 15.81 5.77 -2.03
CA LYS A 107 16.62 5.12 -3.05
C LYS A 107 16.68 3.63 -2.80
N ARG A 108 16.94 2.82 -3.84
CA ARG A 108 17.15 1.38 -3.66
C ARG A 108 18.38 1.12 -2.77
N SER A 109 19.39 1.99 -2.87
CA SER A 109 20.58 1.98 -2.01
C SER A 109 20.28 2.17 -0.52
N ASP A 110 19.06 2.55 -0.15
CA ASP A 110 18.67 2.65 1.27
C ASP A 110 18.33 1.27 1.87
N PHE A 111 17.94 0.27 1.06
CA PHE A 111 17.51 -1.04 1.56
C PHE A 111 18.59 -1.79 2.36
N PRO A 112 19.88 -1.83 1.93
CA PRO A 112 20.93 -2.49 2.69
C PRO A 112 21.12 -1.93 4.11
N ARG A 113 20.67 -0.70 4.40
CA ARG A 113 20.77 -0.07 5.74
C ARG A 113 19.95 -0.79 6.81
N LEU A 114 19.04 -1.68 6.40
CA LEU A 114 18.28 -2.53 7.31
C LEU A 114 18.98 -3.84 7.66
N GLY A 115 19.98 -4.24 6.89
CA GLY A 115 20.53 -5.60 6.94
C GLY A 115 19.52 -6.69 6.56
N ARG A 116 18.41 -6.33 5.88
CA ARG A 116 17.35 -7.25 5.46
C ARG A 116 16.91 -6.99 4.02
N PRO A 117 16.82 -8.03 3.17
CA PRO A 117 16.49 -7.84 1.75
C PRO A 117 14.98 -7.91 1.43
N GLU A 118 14.09 -8.15 2.40
CA GLU A 118 12.69 -8.53 2.15
C GLU A 118 11.66 -7.52 2.68
N LEU A 119 11.68 -6.29 2.17
CA LEU A 119 10.63 -5.31 2.46
C LEU A 119 9.48 -5.42 1.47
N ILE A 120 8.26 -5.17 1.94
CA ILE A 120 7.08 -5.02 1.09
C ILE A 120 7.22 -3.73 0.28
N VAL A 121 7.08 -3.83 -1.04
CA VAL A 121 6.93 -2.70 -1.97
C VAL A 121 5.44 -2.44 -2.19
N PHE A 122 4.68 -3.44 -2.61
CA PHE A 122 3.23 -3.36 -2.84
C PHE A 122 2.49 -4.39 -2.01
N GLY A 123 1.30 -4.03 -1.53
CA GLY A 123 0.36 -4.94 -0.88
C GLY A 123 -1.04 -4.83 -1.46
N GLU A 124 -1.75 -5.96 -1.50
CA GLU A 124 -3.19 -5.94 -1.72
C GLU A 124 -3.92 -5.36 -0.53
N THR A 125 -4.78 -4.39 -0.82
CA THR A 125 -5.56 -3.69 0.19
C THR A 125 -7.01 -4.14 0.12
N HIS A 126 -7.67 -4.14 1.27
CA HIS A 126 -9.09 -4.44 1.37
C HIS A 126 -9.90 -3.41 0.58
N GLU A 127 -10.94 -3.88 -0.09
CA GLU A 127 -11.81 -3.10 -0.96
C GLU A 127 -12.38 -1.89 -0.21
N ASP A 128 -12.80 -2.11 1.03
CA ASP A 128 -13.39 -1.06 1.85
C ASP A 128 -12.39 -0.09 2.48
N SER A 129 -11.09 -0.40 2.50
CA SER A 129 -10.09 0.51 3.09
C SER A 129 -9.22 1.20 2.06
N ILE A 130 -8.99 0.60 0.89
CA ILE A 130 -8.10 1.22 -0.09
C ILE A 130 -8.61 2.61 -0.50
N ARG A 131 -7.73 3.59 -0.30
CA ARG A 131 -8.04 5.01 -0.43
C ARG A 131 -7.14 5.69 -1.44
N GLU A 132 -5.86 5.78 -1.14
CA GLU A 132 -4.88 6.49 -1.96
C GLU A 132 -3.73 5.53 -2.30
N CYS A 133 -2.56 6.05 -2.64
CA CYS A 133 -1.43 5.26 -3.13
C CYS A 133 -0.69 4.48 -2.04
N ILE A 134 -1.00 4.72 -0.76
CA ILE A 134 -0.25 4.21 0.40
C ILE A 134 -0.95 3.03 1.07
N PHE A 135 -0.16 2.00 1.38
CA PHE A 135 -0.46 0.95 2.34
C PHE A 135 0.38 1.19 3.60
N GLY A 136 -0.23 1.03 4.78
CA GLY A 136 0.47 1.27 6.03
C GLY A 136 -0.17 0.57 7.21
N VAL A 137 0.67 0.43 8.24
CA VAL A 137 0.26 0.09 9.60
C VAL A 137 0.76 1.20 10.50
N ASP A 138 0.15 1.29 11.67
CA ASP A 138 0.70 2.09 12.75
C ASP A 138 0.69 1.25 14.03
N GLY A 139 1.66 1.49 14.90
CA GLY A 139 2.00 0.55 15.95
C GLY A 139 3.03 1.09 16.90
N GLY A 140 2.57 1.45 18.10
CA GLY A 140 3.40 1.59 19.29
C GLY A 140 3.31 0.35 20.18
N LEU A 141 4.03 0.36 21.31
CA LEU A 141 4.04 -0.75 22.27
C LEU A 141 2.63 -1.12 22.78
N ASN A 142 1.75 -0.13 22.93
CA ASN A 142 0.45 -0.31 23.60
C ASN A 142 -0.75 -0.36 22.65
N ARG A 143 -0.56 -0.01 21.38
CA ARG A 143 -1.65 0.08 20.42
C ARG A 143 -1.15 -0.14 19.01
N GLN A 144 -1.77 -1.09 18.32
CA GLN A 144 -1.36 -1.48 16.98
C GLN A 144 -2.60 -1.62 16.09
N TRP A 145 -2.56 -1.02 14.91
CA TRP A 145 -3.72 -0.95 14.02
C TRP A 145 -3.36 -0.92 12.55
N TRP A 146 -4.24 -1.49 11.74
CA TRP A 146 -4.22 -1.33 10.30
C TRP A 146 -4.63 0.10 9.95
N VAL A 147 -3.75 0.88 9.31
CA VAL A 147 -4.16 2.14 8.69
C VAL A 147 -5.04 1.80 7.50
N GLU A 148 -4.50 0.96 6.61
CA GLU A 148 -5.28 0.29 5.58
C GLU A 148 -5.33 -1.21 5.84
N LEU A 149 -6.52 -1.78 5.73
CA LEU A 149 -6.77 -3.19 5.97
C LEU A 149 -6.13 -4.05 4.87
N PRO A 150 -5.55 -5.20 5.23
CA PRO A 150 -5.09 -6.16 4.23
C PRO A 150 -6.28 -6.77 3.48
N SER A 151 -6.09 -7.08 2.21
CA SER A 151 -7.05 -7.96 1.52
C SER A 151 -6.94 -9.39 2.04
N TRP A 152 -8.06 -10.12 2.03
CA TRP A 152 -8.12 -11.54 2.31
C TRP A 152 -8.69 -12.36 1.14
N ARG A 153 -8.92 -11.72 -0.02
CA ARG A 153 -9.64 -12.25 -1.20
C ARG A 153 -9.12 -13.60 -1.70
N HIS A 154 -7.86 -13.94 -1.45
CA HIS A 154 -7.24 -15.18 -1.92
C HIS A 154 -7.30 -16.30 -0.87
N ASN A 155 -8.53 -16.70 -0.51
CA ASN A 155 -8.77 -17.74 0.51
C ASN A 155 -8.13 -17.40 1.87
N LYS A 156 -8.50 -16.23 2.43
CA LYS A 156 -7.98 -15.68 3.69
C LYS A 156 -6.49 -15.34 3.62
N LYS A 157 -6.02 -14.91 2.44
CA LYS A 157 -4.63 -14.50 2.22
C LYS A 157 -4.55 -13.09 1.64
N GLY A 158 -3.53 -12.35 2.04
CA GLY A 158 -3.05 -11.18 1.33
C GLY A 158 -1.86 -11.51 0.44
N LEU A 159 -1.68 -10.72 -0.61
CA LEU A 159 -0.54 -10.81 -1.53
C LEU A 159 0.32 -9.56 -1.44
N TYR A 160 1.64 -9.78 -1.46
CA TYR A 160 2.65 -8.75 -1.31
C TYR A 160 3.80 -8.96 -2.30
N VAL A 161 4.30 -7.87 -2.88
CA VAL A 161 5.53 -7.86 -3.68
C VAL A 161 6.66 -7.34 -2.83
N LEU A 162 7.78 -8.06 -2.78
CA LEU A 162 8.95 -7.70 -2.01
C LEU A 162 10.00 -6.94 -2.82
N THR A 163 10.99 -6.36 -2.15
CA THR A 163 12.09 -5.58 -2.74
C THR A 163 12.99 -6.37 -3.68
N ASP A 164 13.01 -7.70 -3.57
CA ASP A 164 13.70 -8.62 -4.50
C ASP A 164 12.84 -9.01 -5.72
N GLY A 165 11.60 -8.49 -5.80
CA GLY A 165 10.63 -8.77 -6.86
C GLY A 165 9.75 -9.99 -6.62
N ARG A 166 9.95 -10.73 -5.52
CA ARG A 166 9.18 -11.93 -5.22
C ARG A 166 7.75 -11.58 -4.81
N LEU A 167 6.79 -12.38 -5.29
CA LEU A 167 5.41 -12.36 -4.80
C LEU A 167 5.28 -13.32 -3.62
N VAL A 168 4.71 -12.85 -2.52
CA VAL A 168 4.45 -13.63 -1.30
C VAL A 168 2.98 -13.59 -0.96
N SER A 169 2.42 -14.77 -0.65
CA SER A 169 1.09 -14.88 -0.08
C SER A 169 1.17 -15.13 1.42
N ARG A 170 0.45 -14.34 2.22
CA ARG A 170 0.35 -14.52 3.67
C ARG A 170 -1.07 -14.94 4.05
N ARG A 171 -1.23 -16.13 4.64
CA ARG A 171 -2.50 -16.54 5.24
C ARG A 171 -2.69 -15.80 6.57
N TRP A 172 -3.85 -15.17 6.72
CA TRP A 172 -4.22 -14.45 7.93
C TRP A 172 -4.61 -15.42 9.03
N GLN A 173 -4.04 -15.20 10.21
CA GLN A 173 -4.26 -15.99 11.41
C GLN A 173 -5.22 -15.29 12.37
N ASP A 174 -5.20 -13.96 12.39
CA ASP A 174 -6.08 -13.13 13.19
C ASP A 174 -7.41 -12.92 12.45
N PRO A 175 -8.56 -13.34 13.01
CA PRO A 175 -9.86 -13.10 12.39
C PRO A 175 -10.12 -11.62 12.12
N ARG A 176 -9.51 -10.70 12.89
CA ARG A 176 -9.64 -9.25 12.68
C ARG A 176 -9.02 -8.80 11.36
N SER A 177 -8.06 -9.53 10.79
CA SER A 177 -7.50 -9.26 9.46
C SER A 177 -8.43 -9.71 8.32
N ILE A 178 -9.54 -10.38 8.62
CA ILE A 178 -10.50 -10.93 7.66
C ILE A 178 -11.83 -10.18 7.80
N GLN A 179 -11.82 -8.88 7.52
CA GLN A 179 -13.01 -8.04 7.58
C GLN A 179 -13.94 -8.31 6.38
N PRO A 180 -15.27 -8.39 6.54
CA PRO A 180 -16.17 -8.52 5.40
C PRO A 180 -16.11 -7.29 4.48
N VAL A 181 -16.36 -7.50 3.19
CA VAL A 181 -16.55 -6.41 2.22
C VAL A 181 -18.01 -5.95 2.31
N THR A 182 -18.20 -4.70 2.71
CA THR A 182 -19.50 -4.07 2.99
C THR A 182 -19.90 -3.01 1.97
N GLY A 183 -18.96 -2.56 1.12
CA GLY A 183 -19.22 -1.44 0.21
C GLY A 183 -19.20 -0.08 0.89
N GLN A 184 -18.76 -0.02 2.16
CA GLN A 184 -18.64 1.20 2.95
C GLN A 184 -17.18 1.40 3.35
N TYR A 185 -16.71 2.64 3.28
CA TYR A 185 -15.31 2.92 3.62
C TYR A 185 -15.04 2.65 5.11
N GLN A 186 -13.99 1.89 5.40
CA GLN A 186 -13.46 1.65 6.75
C GLN A 186 -11.95 1.88 6.77
N SER A 187 -11.46 2.48 7.84
CA SER A 187 -10.02 2.66 8.08
C SER A 187 -9.75 2.65 9.58
N GLY A 188 -8.54 2.27 9.97
CA GLY A 188 -8.15 2.27 11.38
C GLY A 188 -8.82 1.13 12.15
N LEU A 189 -8.32 -0.09 11.95
CA LEU A 189 -8.77 -1.24 12.75
C LEU A 189 -7.71 -1.62 13.77
N GLU A 190 -8.05 -1.50 15.05
CA GLU A 190 -7.17 -1.91 16.14
C GLU A 190 -7.06 -3.44 16.21
N VAL A 191 -5.82 -3.91 16.16
CA VAL A 191 -5.46 -5.33 16.16
C VAL A 191 -4.25 -5.58 17.06
N THR A 192 -4.18 -4.89 18.20
CA THR A 192 -3.11 -5.05 19.19
C THR A 192 -2.88 -6.54 19.49
N GLY A 193 -1.61 -6.97 19.42
CA GLY A 193 -1.20 -8.36 19.63
C GLY A 193 -1.34 -9.27 18.40
N SER A 194 -1.75 -8.74 17.24
CA SER A 194 -1.96 -9.54 16.03
C SER A 194 -0.64 -10.07 15.43
N PRO A 195 -0.53 -11.39 15.18
CA PRO A 195 0.62 -11.95 14.45
C PRO A 195 0.64 -11.51 12.99
N ASP A 196 -0.52 -11.17 12.41
CA ASP A 196 -0.63 -10.71 11.03
C ASP A 196 -0.08 -9.29 10.87
N LEU A 197 -0.48 -8.40 11.79
CA LEU A 197 0.05 -7.03 11.80
C LEU A 197 1.55 -7.03 12.04
N ARG A 198 2.04 -7.83 13.00
CA ARG A 198 3.49 -7.98 13.26
C ARG A 198 4.25 -8.38 11.99
N TRP A 199 3.76 -9.42 11.28
CA TRP A 199 4.41 -9.92 10.07
C TRP A 199 4.54 -8.84 8.98
N VAL A 200 3.49 -8.03 8.79
CA VAL A 200 3.51 -6.90 7.85
C VAL A 200 4.43 -5.79 8.36
N SER A 201 4.28 -5.40 9.62
CA SER A 201 5.02 -4.30 10.25
C SER A 201 6.53 -4.49 10.14
N GLU A 202 7.02 -5.69 10.47
CA GLU A 202 8.44 -6.08 10.34
C GLU A 202 8.98 -5.99 8.90
N ARG A 203 8.10 -5.94 7.90
CA ARG A 203 8.43 -5.89 6.47
C ARG A 203 8.06 -4.56 5.81
N LEU A 204 7.55 -3.57 6.56
CA LEU A 204 7.30 -2.23 6.01
C LEU A 204 8.49 -1.30 6.21
N THR A 205 9.15 -1.33 7.37
CA THR A 205 10.29 -0.44 7.65
C THR A 205 11.08 -0.92 8.88
N ARG A 206 12.20 -0.24 9.18
CA ARG A 206 12.84 -0.34 10.50
C ARG A 206 11.98 0.39 11.51
N HIS A 207 11.39 -0.36 12.43
CA HIS A 207 10.89 0.24 13.66
C HIS A 207 12.07 0.81 14.46
N HIS A 208 11.97 2.06 14.90
CA HIS A 208 12.74 2.51 16.05
C HIS A 208 12.24 1.69 17.25
N VAL A 209 12.88 0.55 17.50
CA VAL A 209 12.84 -0.27 18.73
C VAL A 209 11.47 -0.26 19.45
N ALA A 210 10.48 -0.98 18.92
CA ALA A 210 9.20 -1.20 19.63
C ALA A 210 8.76 -2.68 19.67
N PHE A 211 9.55 -3.58 19.09
CA PHE A 211 9.37 -5.02 19.28
C PHE A 211 10.60 -5.49 20.06
N GLY A 212 10.45 -5.66 21.37
CA GLY A 212 11.50 -6.13 22.28
C GLY A 212 11.82 -7.61 22.04
N GLY A 213 12.43 -7.90 20.91
CA GLY A 213 12.90 -9.23 20.55
C GLY A 213 13.67 -9.16 19.25
N ASP A 214 14.96 -9.49 19.31
CA ASP A 214 15.78 -9.69 18.14
C ASP A 214 15.11 -10.74 17.24
N TRP A 215 14.88 -10.37 15.99
CA TRP A 215 14.38 -11.28 14.96
C TRP A 215 15.43 -12.37 14.72
N ASN A 216 15.05 -13.61 14.99
CA ASN A 216 15.93 -14.78 14.97
C ASN A 216 15.94 -15.53 13.62
N GLY A 217 15.44 -14.92 12.54
CA GLY A 217 15.71 -15.35 11.17
C GLY A 217 15.32 -16.80 10.82
N ARG A 218 14.35 -17.39 11.51
CA ARG A 218 13.83 -18.72 11.18
C ARG A 218 12.36 -18.62 10.79
N ASP A 219 12.11 -18.75 9.49
CA ASP A 219 10.99 -19.45 8.85
C ASP A 219 11.32 -19.64 7.37
#